data_AF-A0A956HGU3-F1
#
_entry.id   AF-A0A956HGU3-F1
#
_cell.length_a   1.000
_cell.length_b   1.000
_cell.length_c   1.000
_cell.angle_alpha   90.00
_cell.angle_beta   90.00
_cell.angle_gamma   90.00
#
_symmetry.space_group_name_H-M   'P 1'
#
loop_
_entity.id
_entity.type
_entity.pdbx_description
1 polymer ?
#
loop_
_entity_poly.entity_id
_entity_poly.type
_entity_poly.pdbx_seq_one_letter_code
_entity_poly.pdbx_strand_id
1 'polypeptide(L)'
;MSSRASDPSTPWTWTRRSLLRHLGGGLALAGFTPLAACGDGLVDDGTTGDGTTGGGTTGSGTTGDETTDDGATGADTTGDATTGDGTTGDESCEAAGAWASGGTAAMTEKRCYPDPFAAATSCLVLCETTEGPCTADTIERQDVSEGFSGLPIRLALKIVAVDSCAPVAGAVVEIWHTQRTGVYSGVTPSGAFCYGDDPEAESHLYFRGTQTSDADGRVDFDTCFPGWYGGRAIHIHFRIYLGGERYLTSQLFFDEALTAEIFNAHPEYAEFGQPDTINSSDNIIGGVEDITPYLLETARMADGAMLASKIIAIPASAAAEWCSAGMAGPPP
;
A
#
# COMPACT_ATOMS: atom_id res chain seq x y z
N MET A 1 2.46 0.10 -56.79
CA MET A 1 3.88 0.42 -57.08
C MET A 1 4.03 1.90 -56.78
N SER A 2 4.75 2.40 -55.77
CA SER A 2 5.93 1.88 -55.10
C SER A 2 5.91 2.31 -53.62
N SER A 3 6.33 1.37 -52.77
CA SER A 3 6.58 1.50 -51.34
C SER A 3 7.75 2.45 -51.05
N ARG A 4 7.70 3.17 -49.93
CA ARG A 4 8.90 3.64 -49.23
C ARG A 4 8.77 3.23 -47.77
N ALA A 5 9.60 2.27 -47.39
CA ALA A 5 9.76 1.77 -46.04
C ALA A 5 10.42 2.84 -45.14
N SER A 6 9.95 2.96 -43.90
CA SER A 6 10.59 3.70 -42.82
C SER A 6 11.30 2.70 -41.90
N ASP A 7 12.60 2.92 -41.74
CA ASP A 7 13.56 2.18 -40.93
C ASP A 7 13.42 2.54 -39.43
N PRO A 8 13.36 1.57 -38.49
CA PRO A 8 13.22 1.84 -37.06
C PRO A 8 14.57 1.72 -36.35
N SER A 9 15.32 2.82 -36.21
CA SER A 9 16.42 2.87 -35.23
C SER A 9 16.83 4.30 -34.86
N THR A 10 16.17 4.86 -33.86
CA THR A 10 16.77 5.90 -33.01
C THR A 10 16.08 5.90 -31.64
N PRO A 11 16.79 5.56 -30.54
CA PRO A 11 16.21 5.64 -29.20
C PRO A 11 16.06 7.11 -28.80
N TRP A 12 14.83 7.51 -28.49
CA TRP A 12 14.52 8.82 -27.92
C TRP A 12 14.98 8.86 -26.47
N THR A 13 16.14 9.46 -26.24
CA THR A 13 16.63 9.82 -24.91
C THR A 13 15.82 11.00 -24.37
N TRP A 14 14.87 10.73 -23.48
CA TRP A 14 14.22 11.76 -22.68
C TRP A 14 15.14 12.23 -21.56
N THR A 15 15.98 13.22 -21.86
CA THR A 15 16.66 14.01 -20.82
C THR A 15 16.18 15.44 -20.89
N ARG A 16 15.19 15.79 -20.07
CA ARG A 16 14.87 17.18 -19.67
C ARG A 16 14.37 17.20 -18.24
N ARG A 17 15.27 17.33 -17.26
CA ARG A 17 14.96 18.06 -16.02
C ARG A 17 15.74 19.38 -16.07
N SER A 18 15.02 20.45 -15.76
CA SER A 18 15.35 21.86 -15.99
C SER A 18 16.74 22.25 -15.46
N LEU A 19 17.54 22.88 -16.32
CA LEU A 19 18.78 23.57 -15.99
C LEU A 19 18.46 24.92 -15.35
N LEU A 20 18.76 25.08 -14.05
CA LEU A 20 19.10 26.38 -13.46
C LEU A 20 20.39 26.24 -12.64
N ARG A 21 21.51 26.64 -13.26
CA ARG A 21 22.78 27.00 -12.60
C ARG A 21 23.24 28.34 -13.16
N HIS A 22 23.52 29.29 -12.26
CA HIS A 22 24.41 30.48 -12.31
C HIS A 22 23.79 31.55 -11.40
N LEU A 23 24.43 32.16 -10.38
CA LEU A 23 25.80 32.27 -9.86
C LEU A 23 25.67 32.37 -8.31
N GLY A 24 26.60 31.98 -7.43
CA GLY A 24 28.06 32.07 -7.48
C GLY A 24 28.56 33.28 -6.67
N GLY A 25 28.89 33.06 -5.39
CA GLY A 25 29.61 33.99 -4.48
C GLY A 25 28.87 34.15 -3.14
N GLY A 26 29.40 33.82 -1.96
CA GLY A 26 30.74 33.52 -1.50
C GLY A 26 30.99 34.33 -0.23
N LEU A 27 31.12 33.69 0.94
CA LEU A 27 32.06 34.06 2.02
C LEU A 27 31.89 33.11 3.22
N ALA A 28 32.99 32.49 3.62
CA ALA A 28 33.12 31.79 4.90
C ALA A 28 33.21 32.80 6.05
N LEU A 29 32.78 32.42 7.25
CA LEU A 29 33.43 32.82 8.51
C LEU A 29 33.03 31.90 9.68
N ALA A 30 34.02 31.73 10.54
CA ALA A 30 34.18 30.78 11.62
C ALA A 30 33.12 30.81 12.73
N GLY A 31 32.84 29.61 13.25
CA GLY A 31 33.17 29.23 14.62
C GLY A 31 32.29 29.79 15.74
N PHE A 32 31.53 28.92 16.40
CA PHE A 32 31.22 29.03 17.82
C PHE A 32 30.80 27.65 18.36
N THR A 33 31.66 27.04 19.16
CA THR A 33 31.27 26.05 20.18
C THR A 33 31.12 26.76 21.51
N PRO A 34 30.11 26.40 22.30
CA PRO A 34 30.32 26.28 23.73
C PRO A 34 29.92 24.91 24.27
N LEU A 35 30.55 24.66 25.42
CA LEU A 35 30.70 23.45 26.20
C LEU A 35 29.70 23.45 27.37
N ALA A 36 29.15 22.27 27.69
CA ALA A 36 28.59 21.82 28.98
C ALA A 36 27.32 22.54 29.51
N ALA A 37 26.42 21.95 30.31
CA ALA A 37 26.49 20.81 31.22
C ALA A 37 25.05 20.34 31.59
N CYS A 38 25.00 19.36 32.51
CA CYS A 38 23.88 18.89 33.34
C CYS A 38 23.05 17.75 32.72
N GLY A 39 22.74 16.64 33.41
CA GLY A 39 23.00 16.23 34.79
C GLY A 39 22.21 14.96 35.10
N ASP A 40 22.84 14.06 35.86
CA ASP A 40 22.33 12.97 36.70
C ASP A 40 20.98 12.32 36.38
N GLY A 41 21.06 11.12 35.78
CA GLY A 41 20.01 10.11 35.84
C GLY A 41 20.12 9.32 37.15
N LEU A 42 19.11 9.47 38.01
CA LEU A 42 18.85 8.56 39.12
C LEU A 42 18.23 7.27 38.57
N VAL A 43 18.85 6.15 38.93
CA VAL A 43 18.38 4.78 38.67
C VAL A 43 17.51 4.40 39.87
N ASP A 44 16.23 4.08 39.63
CA ASP A 44 15.34 3.49 40.63
C ASP A 44 15.38 1.96 40.54
N ASP A 45 15.39 1.34 41.71
CA ASP A 45 15.63 -0.08 42.00
C ASP A 45 14.32 -0.86 41.93
N GLY A 46 14.23 -1.78 40.97
CA GLY A 46 13.17 -2.77 40.88
C GLY A 46 13.52 -4.01 41.71
N THR A 47 12.91 -4.14 42.89
CA THR A 47 12.98 -5.37 43.69
C THR A 47 11.58 -5.98 43.88
N THR A 48 11.42 -7.15 43.23
CA THR A 48 10.68 -8.39 43.57
C THR A 48 9.37 -8.36 44.39
N GLY A 49 8.37 -9.08 43.87
CA GLY A 49 7.23 -9.60 44.64
C GLY A 49 6.61 -10.83 43.96
N ASP A 50 6.74 -11.97 44.62
CA ASP A 50 6.40 -13.35 44.26
C ASP A 50 4.89 -13.70 44.41
N GLY A 51 4.47 -14.74 43.69
CA GLY A 51 3.49 -15.72 44.17
C GLY A 51 2.04 -15.57 43.73
N THR A 52 1.52 -16.55 42.98
CA THR A 52 0.63 -17.60 43.54
C THR A 52 0.01 -18.46 42.43
N THR A 53 0.19 -19.78 42.59
CA THR A 53 -0.43 -20.90 41.88
C THR A 53 -1.82 -21.28 42.43
N GLY A 54 -2.69 -21.84 41.58
CA GLY A 54 -3.83 -22.68 41.97
C GLY A 54 -4.99 -22.59 40.97
N GLY A 55 -5.23 -23.59 40.12
CA GLY A 55 -6.12 -24.74 40.37
C GLY A 55 -7.24 -24.68 39.32
N GLY A 56 -7.44 -25.64 38.41
CA GLY A 56 -7.89 -27.01 38.66
C GLY A 56 -9.37 -27.11 38.25
N THR A 57 -9.69 -27.80 37.16
CA THR A 57 -11.05 -28.26 36.89
C THR A 57 -11.04 -29.53 36.05
N THR A 58 -11.45 -30.62 36.69
CA THR A 58 -11.86 -31.89 36.12
C THR A 58 -13.38 -31.93 36.04
N GLY A 59 -13.95 -32.51 34.99
CA GLY A 59 -15.39 -32.78 34.93
C GLY A 59 -15.81 -33.53 33.67
N SER A 60 -15.77 -34.86 33.77
CA SER A 60 -16.35 -35.84 32.82
C SER A 60 -17.87 -35.94 33.01
N GLY A 61 -18.62 -36.34 31.96
CA GLY A 61 -20.05 -36.65 32.07
C GLY A 61 -20.76 -36.97 30.75
N THR A 62 -20.84 -38.25 30.44
CA THR A 62 -21.49 -38.92 29.30
C THR A 62 -23.04 -38.98 29.40
N THR A 63 -23.72 -39.18 28.26
CA THR A 63 -24.82 -40.16 27.91
C THR A 63 -25.86 -39.50 26.98
N GLY A 64 -26.02 -39.96 25.73
CA GLY A 64 -27.00 -40.99 25.27
C GLY A 64 -28.18 -40.28 24.57
N ASP A 65 -28.88 -40.75 23.54
CA ASP A 65 -28.94 -42.01 22.80
C ASP A 65 -29.85 -41.82 21.55
N GLU A 66 -29.62 -42.66 20.54
CA GLU A 66 -30.44 -43.14 19.41
C GLU A 66 -31.55 -42.33 18.69
N THR A 67 -31.50 -42.36 17.35
CA THR A 67 -32.54 -43.03 16.53
C THR A 67 -32.06 -43.34 15.11
N THR A 68 -32.57 -44.47 14.62
CA THR A 68 -32.27 -45.28 13.42
C THR A 68 -32.88 -44.75 12.11
N ASP A 69 -32.24 -45.04 10.97
CA ASP A 69 -32.95 -45.39 9.72
C ASP A 69 -32.08 -46.29 8.82
N ASP A 70 -32.73 -47.26 8.17
CA ASP A 70 -32.15 -48.42 7.47
C ASP A 70 -32.48 -48.41 5.96
N GLY A 71 -31.52 -48.85 5.13
CA GLY A 71 -31.74 -49.51 3.83
C GLY A 71 -31.59 -48.64 2.56
N ALA A 72 -31.02 -49.08 1.44
CA ALA A 72 -30.49 -50.38 1.05
C ALA A 72 -29.65 -50.27 -0.25
N THR A 73 -28.55 -51.06 -0.30
CA THR A 73 -27.99 -51.87 -1.41
C THR A 73 -27.82 -51.32 -2.84
N GLY A 74 -26.58 -51.42 -3.35
CA GLY A 74 -26.26 -51.55 -4.78
C GLY A 74 -24.75 -51.68 -5.02
N ALA A 75 -24.32 -52.84 -5.51
CA ALA A 75 -22.93 -53.30 -5.58
C ALA A 75 -22.05 -52.56 -6.61
N ASP A 76 -20.77 -52.39 -6.30
CA ASP A 76 -19.73 -52.15 -7.30
C ASP A 76 -18.42 -52.86 -6.93
N THR A 77 -17.57 -52.97 -7.94
CA THR A 77 -16.72 -54.07 -8.32
C THR A 77 -15.32 -54.06 -7.69
N THR A 78 -14.70 -55.22 -7.80
CA THR A 78 -13.37 -55.61 -7.37
C THR A 78 -12.24 -54.69 -7.81
N GLY A 79 -11.51 -54.15 -6.83
CA GLY A 79 -10.04 -54.23 -6.72
C GLY A 79 -9.17 -53.68 -7.84
N ASP A 80 -8.62 -52.49 -7.60
CA ASP A 80 -7.21 -52.21 -7.86
C ASP A 80 -6.68 -51.26 -6.78
N ALA A 81 -5.97 -51.84 -5.80
CA ALA A 81 -5.31 -51.09 -4.74
C ALA A 81 -3.97 -50.60 -5.25
N THR A 82 -3.97 -49.52 -6.02
CA THR A 82 -2.78 -48.69 -6.15
C THR A 82 -2.73 -47.80 -4.92
N THR A 83 -1.88 -48.14 -3.94
CA THR A 83 -1.43 -47.21 -2.91
C THR A 83 -0.66 -46.08 -3.59
N GLY A 84 -1.40 -45.10 -4.12
CA GLY A 84 -0.90 -43.76 -4.30
C GLY A 84 -0.83 -43.15 -2.93
N ASP A 85 0.39 -43.05 -2.40
CA ASP A 85 0.73 -42.08 -1.38
C ASP A 85 0.37 -40.70 -1.95
N GLY A 86 -0.88 -40.31 -1.73
CA GLY A 86 -1.36 -38.96 -1.93
C GLY A 86 -0.72 -38.10 -0.87
N THR A 87 0.56 -37.78 -1.07
CA THR A 87 1.10 -36.53 -0.57
C THR A 87 0.26 -35.45 -1.24
N THR A 88 -0.84 -35.07 -0.60
CA THR A 88 -1.37 -33.72 -0.73
C THR A 88 -0.18 -32.84 -0.41
N GLY A 89 0.47 -32.32 -1.46
CA GLY A 89 1.53 -31.35 -1.31
C GLY A 89 0.95 -30.22 -0.47
N ASP A 90 1.31 -30.18 0.80
CA ASP A 90 1.30 -28.94 1.53
C ASP A 90 2.32 -28.07 0.80
N GLU A 91 1.83 -27.32 -0.20
CA GLU A 91 2.64 -26.43 -1.01
C GLU A 91 3.06 -25.27 -0.11
N SER A 92 4.09 -25.54 0.70
CA SER A 92 4.66 -24.62 1.66
C SER A 92 5.02 -23.31 0.97
N CYS A 93 4.61 -22.20 1.55
CA CYS A 93 4.99 -20.89 1.08
C CYS A 93 6.47 -20.64 1.39
N GLU A 94 7.24 -20.32 0.35
CA GLU A 94 8.68 -20.07 0.47
C GLU A 94 8.97 -18.79 1.27
N ALA A 95 10.18 -18.68 1.80
CA ALA A 95 10.63 -17.47 2.46
C ALA A 95 10.78 -16.30 1.47
N ALA A 96 10.61 -15.08 1.95
CA ALA A 96 10.70 -13.87 1.13
C ALA A 96 12.07 -13.71 0.44
N GLY A 97 12.05 -13.55 -0.88
CA GLY A 97 13.24 -13.37 -1.73
C GLY A 97 13.68 -11.90 -1.90
N ALA A 98 14.32 -11.60 -3.03
CA ALA A 98 14.53 -10.21 -3.44
C ALA A 98 13.21 -9.57 -3.90
N TRP A 99 13.14 -8.24 -3.97
CA TRP A 99 11.99 -7.55 -4.57
C TRP A 99 11.79 -7.97 -6.03
N ALA A 100 10.53 -8.25 -6.41
CA ALA A 100 10.14 -8.64 -7.74
C ALA A 100 10.12 -7.44 -8.70
N SER A 101 10.27 -7.71 -10.00
CA SER A 101 10.23 -6.70 -11.06
C SER A 101 9.32 -7.18 -12.19
N GLY A 102 8.90 -6.27 -13.07
CA GLY A 102 8.04 -6.57 -14.21
C GLY A 102 6.54 -6.44 -13.94
N GLY A 103 6.16 -5.79 -12.84
CA GLY A 103 4.78 -5.46 -12.52
C GLY A 103 3.96 -6.60 -11.92
N THR A 104 2.63 -6.45 -11.92
CA THR A 104 1.69 -7.37 -11.25
C THR A 104 1.71 -8.79 -11.81
N ALA A 105 2.23 -9.00 -13.02
CA ALA A 105 2.45 -10.32 -13.62
C ALA A 105 3.44 -11.19 -12.81
N ALA A 106 4.31 -10.58 -12.00
CA ALA A 106 5.25 -11.29 -11.14
C ALA A 106 4.63 -11.84 -9.84
N MET A 107 3.38 -11.46 -9.53
CA MET A 107 2.66 -11.90 -8.32
C MET A 107 2.10 -13.33 -8.49
N THR A 108 3.00 -14.31 -8.50
CA THR A 108 2.72 -15.71 -8.82
C THR A 108 2.27 -16.53 -7.61
N GLU A 109 2.53 -16.06 -6.39
CA GLU A 109 2.23 -16.78 -5.14
C GLU A 109 1.16 -16.06 -4.30
N LYS A 110 0.18 -15.40 -4.92
CA LYS A 110 -0.91 -14.68 -4.21
C LYS A 110 -1.64 -15.54 -3.17
N ARG A 111 -1.72 -16.86 -3.39
CA ARG A 111 -2.30 -17.82 -2.43
C ARG A 111 -1.57 -17.87 -1.09
N CYS A 112 -0.30 -17.45 -1.08
CA CYS A 112 0.58 -17.43 0.08
C CYS A 112 0.57 -16.09 0.83
N TYR A 113 -0.20 -15.11 0.36
CA TYR A 113 -0.21 -13.80 1.01
C TYR A 113 -1.06 -13.92 2.27
N PRO A 114 -0.52 -13.58 3.46
CA PRO A 114 -1.28 -13.65 4.70
C PRO A 114 -2.40 -12.61 4.67
N ASP A 115 -3.43 -12.81 5.51
CA ASP A 115 -4.37 -11.72 5.82
C ASP A 115 -3.66 -10.72 6.75
N PRO A 116 -3.33 -9.49 6.28
CA PRO A 116 -2.62 -8.52 7.10
C PRO A 116 -3.49 -7.99 8.26
N PHE A 117 -4.79 -8.28 8.28
CA PHE A 117 -5.72 -7.79 9.29
C PHE A 117 -6.06 -8.81 10.38
N ALA A 118 -5.51 -10.03 10.31
CA ALA A 118 -5.87 -11.12 11.23
C ALA A 118 -5.58 -10.80 12.72
N ALA A 119 -4.56 -9.99 12.99
CA ALA A 119 -4.18 -9.57 14.35
C ALA A 119 -4.46 -8.08 14.64
N ALA A 120 -5.00 -7.34 13.66
CA ALA A 120 -5.10 -5.90 13.75
C ALA A 120 -6.36 -5.48 14.53
N THR A 121 -6.17 -4.68 15.58
CA THR A 121 -7.23 -4.19 16.48
C THR A 121 -7.32 -2.67 16.53
N SER A 122 -6.44 -1.94 15.82
CA SER A 122 -6.39 -0.49 15.85
C SER A 122 -7.25 0.14 14.75
N CYS A 123 -8.01 1.16 15.13
CA CYS A 123 -8.83 2.00 14.26
C CYS A 123 -8.38 3.46 14.46
N LEU A 124 -7.15 3.74 14.05
CA LEU A 124 -6.60 5.09 14.16
C LEU A 124 -7.28 6.01 13.14
N VAL A 125 -7.56 7.23 13.57
CA VAL A 125 -8.15 8.26 12.71
C VAL A 125 -7.07 8.80 11.78
N LEU A 126 -7.31 8.68 10.49
CA LEU A 126 -6.56 9.32 9.41
C LEU A 126 -7.35 10.55 8.95
N CYS A 127 -6.71 11.73 8.92
CA CYS A 127 -7.39 12.97 8.55
C CYS A 127 -7.47 13.18 7.03
N GLU A 128 -8.47 13.95 6.58
CA GLU A 128 -8.60 14.28 5.16
C GLU A 128 -7.35 15.04 4.68
N THR A 129 -6.87 14.67 3.48
CA THR A 129 -5.85 15.45 2.77
C THR A 129 -6.42 15.92 1.42
N THR A 130 -5.67 16.77 0.72
CA THR A 130 -6.09 17.22 -0.61
C THR A 130 -6.23 16.06 -1.59
N GLU A 131 -7.23 16.14 -2.46
CA GLU A 131 -7.37 15.27 -3.64
C GLU A 131 -6.19 15.45 -4.60
N GLY A 132 -5.64 16.66 -4.69
CA GLY A 132 -4.63 17.00 -5.69
C GLY A 132 -5.21 17.14 -7.11
N PRO A 133 -4.40 17.61 -8.07
CA PRO A 133 -4.89 18.04 -9.37
C PRO A 133 -4.94 16.93 -10.44
N CYS A 134 -4.47 15.72 -10.11
CA CYS A 134 -4.29 14.62 -11.05
C CYS A 134 -5.38 13.55 -10.94
N THR A 135 -6.62 13.96 -10.68
CA THR A 135 -7.77 13.07 -10.79
C THR A 135 -8.19 12.88 -12.23
N ALA A 136 -8.71 11.69 -12.53
CA ALA A 136 -9.22 11.27 -13.82
C ALA A 136 -10.31 10.23 -13.60
N ASP A 137 -10.94 9.76 -14.68
CA ASP A 137 -11.87 8.65 -14.62
C ASP A 137 -11.19 7.38 -14.05
N THR A 138 -11.98 6.57 -13.35
CA THR A 138 -11.55 5.29 -12.77
C THR A 138 -12.51 4.19 -13.22
N ILE A 139 -12.02 2.95 -13.25
CA ILE A 139 -12.82 1.77 -13.58
C ILE A 139 -12.69 0.72 -12.48
N GLU A 140 -13.72 -0.10 -12.31
CA GLU A 140 -13.70 -1.20 -11.34
C GLU A 140 -12.77 -2.31 -11.84
N ARG A 141 -11.70 -2.56 -11.08
CA ARG A 141 -10.73 -3.62 -11.35
C ARG A 141 -9.82 -3.82 -10.15
N GLN A 142 -9.46 -5.08 -9.91
CA GLN A 142 -8.46 -5.42 -8.89
C GLN A 142 -7.05 -5.09 -9.38
N ASP A 143 -6.65 -5.58 -10.57
CA ASP A 143 -5.36 -5.21 -11.17
C ASP A 143 -5.49 -3.87 -11.89
N VAL A 144 -4.90 -2.84 -11.31
CA VAL A 144 -4.93 -1.47 -11.85
C VAL A 144 -3.74 -1.16 -12.75
N SER A 145 -2.78 -2.08 -12.93
CA SER A 145 -1.50 -1.79 -13.57
C SER A 145 -1.57 -1.56 -15.08
N GLU A 146 -2.59 -2.08 -15.76
CA GLU A 146 -2.64 -2.18 -17.24
C GLU A 146 -1.41 -2.88 -17.85
N GLY A 147 -0.69 -3.69 -17.07
CA GLY A 147 0.54 -4.37 -17.51
C GLY A 147 1.78 -3.47 -17.50
N PHE A 148 1.69 -2.24 -16.98
CA PHE A 148 2.87 -1.40 -16.76
C PHE A 148 3.77 -1.98 -15.67
N SER A 149 5.08 -1.83 -15.86
CA SER A 149 6.09 -2.43 -15.00
C SER A 149 6.36 -1.63 -13.72
N GLY A 150 7.00 -2.29 -12.75
CA GLY A 150 7.31 -1.75 -11.43
C GLY A 150 7.39 -2.87 -10.39
N LEU A 151 7.72 -2.50 -9.16
CA LEU A 151 7.69 -3.42 -8.02
C LEU A 151 6.23 -3.72 -7.70
N PRO A 152 5.73 -4.96 -7.89
CA PRO A 152 4.33 -5.28 -7.66
C PRO A 152 3.93 -5.12 -6.19
N ILE A 153 2.71 -4.61 -5.98
CA ILE A 153 2.08 -4.40 -4.68
C ILE A 153 0.71 -5.07 -4.67
N ARG A 154 0.44 -5.94 -3.69
CA ARG A 154 -0.93 -6.20 -3.19
C ARG A 154 -1.25 -5.12 -2.16
N LEU A 155 -2.12 -4.20 -2.53
CA LEU A 155 -2.64 -3.18 -1.62
C LEU A 155 -3.93 -3.69 -1.00
N ALA A 156 -3.89 -4.06 0.27
CA ALA A 156 -5.05 -4.48 1.04
C ALA A 156 -5.51 -3.33 1.93
N LEU A 157 -6.76 -2.89 1.80
CA LEU A 157 -7.34 -1.85 2.66
C LEU A 157 -8.55 -2.41 3.38
N LYS A 158 -8.70 -2.05 4.65
CA LYS A 158 -9.87 -2.44 5.46
C LYS A 158 -10.59 -1.20 5.96
N ILE A 159 -11.85 -1.04 5.55
CA ILE A 159 -12.68 0.11 5.90
C ILE A 159 -13.48 -0.23 7.15
N VAL A 160 -13.40 0.65 8.15
CA VAL A 160 -14.08 0.47 9.44
C VAL A 160 -14.81 1.74 9.86
N ALA A 161 -15.87 1.60 10.64
CA ALA A 161 -16.57 2.72 11.25
C ALA A 161 -15.78 3.23 12.46
N VAL A 162 -15.49 4.54 12.51
CA VAL A 162 -14.65 5.15 13.55
C VAL A 162 -15.13 4.87 14.99
N ASP A 163 -16.44 4.83 15.22
CA ASP A 163 -17.01 4.73 16.57
C ASP A 163 -16.93 3.31 17.15
N SER A 164 -16.88 2.29 16.29
CA SER A 164 -17.02 0.88 16.71
C SER A 164 -15.87 0.00 16.25
N CYS A 165 -15.00 0.51 15.36
CA CYS A 165 -14.00 -0.28 14.64
C CYS A 165 -14.60 -1.44 13.82
N ALA A 166 -15.93 -1.47 13.64
CA ALA A 166 -16.61 -2.52 12.92
C ALA A 166 -16.36 -2.37 11.42
N PRO A 167 -16.20 -3.48 10.68
CA PRO A 167 -16.09 -3.46 9.23
C PRO A 167 -17.26 -2.74 8.54
N VAL A 168 -16.94 -2.00 7.48
CA VAL A 168 -17.94 -1.35 6.62
C VAL A 168 -17.95 -2.04 5.27
N ALA A 169 -18.99 -2.82 5.01
CA ALA A 169 -19.24 -3.46 3.73
C ALA A 169 -19.89 -2.50 2.73
N GLY A 170 -19.62 -2.69 1.44
CA GLY A 170 -20.23 -1.90 0.35
C GLY A 170 -19.64 -0.49 0.18
N ALA A 171 -18.54 -0.18 0.85
CA ALA A 171 -17.81 1.06 0.62
C ALA A 171 -17.03 0.95 -0.70
N VAL A 172 -17.23 1.88 -1.61
CA VAL A 172 -16.46 1.97 -2.85
C VAL A 172 -15.18 2.73 -2.54
N VAL A 173 -14.05 2.03 -2.64
CA VAL A 173 -12.72 2.61 -2.49
C VAL A 173 -12.16 2.85 -3.87
N GLU A 174 -11.78 4.08 -4.14
CA GLU A 174 -11.04 4.48 -5.34
C GLU A 174 -9.59 4.75 -4.97
N ILE A 175 -8.65 4.31 -5.81
CA ILE A 175 -7.23 4.66 -5.70
C ILE A 175 -6.69 5.27 -6.99
N TRP A 176 -5.69 6.13 -6.85
CA TRP A 176 -4.82 6.54 -7.96
C TRP A 176 -3.41 6.89 -7.50
N HIS A 177 -2.41 6.64 -8.34
CA HIS A 177 -1.04 7.08 -8.09
C HIS A 177 -0.22 7.17 -9.38
N THR A 178 1.02 7.63 -9.26
CA THR A 178 1.98 7.71 -10.37
C THR A 178 2.48 6.32 -10.78
N GLN A 179 2.89 6.18 -12.04
CA GLN A 179 3.80 5.12 -12.45
C GLN A 179 5.18 5.28 -11.80
N ARG A 180 6.04 4.24 -11.86
CA ARG A 180 7.45 4.27 -11.42
C ARG A 180 8.27 5.48 -11.93
N THR A 181 7.86 6.07 -13.05
CA THR A 181 8.45 7.27 -13.67
C THR A 181 8.07 8.59 -13.00
N GLY A 182 7.09 8.58 -12.09
CA GLY A 182 6.53 9.78 -11.46
C GLY A 182 5.38 10.42 -12.26
N VAL A 183 4.87 9.76 -13.30
CA VAL A 183 3.83 10.29 -14.21
C VAL A 183 2.46 9.69 -13.90
N TYR A 184 1.43 10.53 -13.83
CA TYR A 184 0.02 10.10 -13.69
C TYR A 184 -0.61 9.80 -15.04
N SER A 185 -1.52 8.82 -15.07
CA SER A 185 -2.32 8.47 -16.26
C SER A 185 -3.60 9.29 -16.39
N GLY A 186 -4.26 9.22 -17.54
CA GLY A 186 -5.63 9.68 -17.76
C GLY A 186 -5.76 11.18 -18.06
N VAL A 187 -6.91 11.56 -18.59
CA VAL A 187 -7.25 12.98 -18.84
C VAL A 187 -7.50 13.66 -17.49
N THR A 188 -6.56 14.50 -17.06
CA THR A 188 -6.63 15.21 -15.77
C THR A 188 -6.91 16.70 -15.94
N PRO A 189 -7.46 17.39 -14.92
CA PRO A 189 -7.60 18.85 -14.93
C PRO A 189 -6.28 19.62 -15.09
N SER A 190 -5.14 19.00 -14.79
CA SER A 190 -3.80 19.62 -14.83
C SER A 190 -2.80 18.77 -15.61
N GLY A 191 -3.15 18.36 -16.83
CA GLY A 191 -2.33 17.45 -17.65
C GLY A 191 -0.86 17.83 -17.77
N ALA A 192 -0.55 19.12 -17.99
CA ALA A 192 0.83 19.60 -18.06
C ALA A 192 1.65 19.36 -16.78
N PHE A 193 1.00 19.36 -15.60
CA PHE A 193 1.63 19.00 -14.33
C PHE A 193 1.69 17.48 -14.13
N CYS A 194 0.60 16.78 -14.47
CA CYS A 194 0.42 15.36 -14.17
C CYS A 194 1.21 14.42 -15.08
N TYR A 195 1.37 14.78 -16.36
CA TYR A 195 2.05 13.98 -17.37
C TYR A 195 2.80 14.79 -18.44
N GLY A 196 2.83 16.11 -18.34
CA GLY A 196 3.55 16.97 -19.29
C GLY A 196 2.96 16.85 -20.69
N ASP A 197 3.80 16.50 -21.66
CA ASP A 197 3.44 16.31 -23.07
C ASP A 197 3.39 14.81 -23.46
N ASP A 198 3.22 13.90 -22.49
CA ASP A 198 3.15 12.45 -22.76
C ASP A 198 1.72 12.04 -23.19
N PRO A 199 1.49 11.78 -24.50
CA PRO A 199 0.16 11.41 -24.98
C PRO A 199 -0.23 9.99 -24.59
N GLU A 200 0.73 9.11 -24.30
CA GLU A 200 0.45 7.73 -23.88
C GLU A 200 -0.14 7.76 -22.47
N ALA A 201 0.46 8.54 -21.56
CA ALA A 201 -0.07 8.73 -20.21
C ALA A 201 -1.54 9.19 -20.21
N GLU A 202 -1.90 10.15 -21.06
CA GLU A 202 -3.28 10.64 -21.21
C GLU A 202 -4.25 9.56 -21.71
N SER A 203 -3.78 8.65 -22.57
CA SER A 203 -4.60 7.60 -23.21
C SER A 203 -4.84 6.34 -22.35
N HIS A 204 -4.13 6.23 -21.22
CA HIS A 204 -4.18 5.11 -20.29
C HIS A 204 -4.90 5.46 -19.00
N LEU A 205 -5.30 4.44 -18.23
CA LEU A 205 -5.80 4.61 -16.86
C LEU A 205 -4.95 3.82 -15.85
N TYR A 206 -3.71 3.42 -16.20
CA TYR A 206 -2.84 2.65 -15.31
C TYR A 206 -2.80 3.24 -13.90
N PHE A 207 -2.69 2.36 -12.91
CA PHE A 207 -2.66 2.68 -11.49
C PHE A 207 -3.84 3.52 -10.99
N ARG A 208 -5.01 3.37 -11.64
CA ARG A 208 -6.30 3.90 -11.22
C ARG A 208 -7.34 2.81 -11.21
N GLY A 209 -8.17 2.77 -10.16
CA GLY A 209 -9.31 1.88 -10.13
C GLY A 209 -10.17 2.01 -8.89
N THR A 210 -11.32 1.35 -8.94
CA THR A 210 -12.25 1.20 -7.82
C THR A 210 -12.43 -0.25 -7.44
N GLN A 211 -12.68 -0.49 -6.15
CA GLN A 211 -13.11 -1.77 -5.60
C GLN A 211 -14.19 -1.52 -4.54
N THR A 212 -15.13 -2.45 -4.39
CA THR A 212 -16.16 -2.36 -3.35
C THR A 212 -15.79 -3.27 -2.19
N SER A 213 -15.85 -2.76 -0.97
CA SER A 213 -15.49 -3.53 0.23
C SER A 213 -16.45 -4.69 0.48
N ASP A 214 -15.87 -5.83 0.84
CA ASP A 214 -16.60 -7.04 1.19
C ASP A 214 -17.24 -6.99 2.59
N ALA A 215 -17.79 -8.11 3.06
CA ALA A 215 -18.41 -8.22 4.38
C ALA A 215 -17.44 -7.94 5.54
N ASP A 216 -16.15 -8.15 5.34
CA ASP A 216 -15.08 -7.86 6.30
C ASP A 216 -14.51 -6.44 6.11
N GLY A 217 -15.14 -5.63 5.26
CA GLY A 217 -14.74 -4.26 4.96
C GLY A 217 -13.48 -4.20 4.11
N ARG A 218 -13.04 -5.31 3.51
CA ARG A 218 -11.77 -5.40 2.81
C ARG A 218 -11.93 -5.12 1.31
N VAL A 219 -10.95 -4.40 0.76
CA VAL A 219 -10.68 -4.31 -0.67
C VAL A 219 -9.22 -4.65 -0.93
N ASP A 220 -8.98 -5.32 -2.04
CA ASP A 220 -7.63 -5.62 -2.53
C ASP A 220 -7.45 -4.99 -3.91
N PHE A 221 -6.27 -4.41 -4.15
CA PHE A 221 -5.78 -3.99 -5.46
C PHE A 221 -4.43 -4.64 -5.74
N ASP A 222 -4.21 -5.03 -6.99
CA ASP A 222 -2.89 -5.38 -7.51
C ASP A 222 -2.37 -4.16 -8.29
N THR A 223 -1.26 -3.59 -7.83
CA THR A 223 -0.67 -2.36 -8.38
C THR A 223 0.87 -2.43 -8.37
N CYS A 224 1.57 -1.32 -8.59
CA CYS A 224 3.03 -1.20 -8.47
C CYS A 224 3.43 -0.05 -7.56
N PHE A 225 4.66 -0.11 -7.04
CA PHE A 225 5.22 0.95 -6.19
C PHE A 225 5.30 2.30 -6.95
N PRO A 226 4.78 3.41 -6.40
CA PRO A 226 4.73 4.68 -7.13
C PRO A 226 6.12 5.28 -7.37
N GLY A 227 6.26 6.04 -8.45
CA GLY A 227 7.45 6.86 -8.72
C GLY A 227 7.37 8.23 -8.06
N TRP A 228 8.52 8.86 -7.78
CA TRP A 228 8.55 10.21 -7.21
C TRP A 228 8.45 11.32 -8.27
N TYR A 229 7.86 12.44 -7.85
CA TYR A 229 7.88 13.71 -8.55
C TYR A 229 8.13 14.83 -7.54
N GLY A 230 8.59 15.99 -8.01
CA GLY A 230 9.17 17.02 -7.14
C GLY A 230 8.20 17.55 -6.08
N GLY A 231 8.71 17.67 -4.85
CA GLY A 231 8.00 18.27 -3.72
C GLY A 231 7.02 17.34 -3.01
N ARG A 232 6.98 16.05 -3.36
CA ARG A 232 6.08 15.05 -2.76
C ARG A 232 6.82 13.79 -2.33
N ALA A 233 6.51 13.28 -1.15
CA ALA A 233 6.92 11.93 -0.74
C ALA A 233 6.17 10.86 -1.56
N ILE A 234 6.60 9.59 -1.54
CA ILE A 234 5.92 8.51 -2.26
C ILE A 234 4.55 8.24 -1.64
N HIS A 235 3.49 8.27 -2.45
CA HIS A 235 2.13 8.13 -1.96
C HIS A 235 1.18 7.44 -2.95
N ILE A 236 0.07 6.94 -2.41
CA ILE A 236 -1.12 6.48 -3.11
C ILE A 236 -2.30 7.32 -2.63
N HIS A 237 -3.00 7.97 -3.55
CA HIS A 237 -4.24 8.66 -3.22
C HIS A 237 -5.39 7.67 -3.09
N PHE A 238 -6.39 8.02 -2.28
CA PHE A 238 -7.63 7.29 -2.23
C PHE A 238 -8.85 8.17 -1.94
N ARG A 239 -10.03 7.68 -2.35
CA ARG A 239 -11.34 8.20 -1.98
C ARG A 239 -12.23 7.06 -1.52
N ILE A 240 -13.06 7.31 -0.52
CA ILE A 240 -14.05 6.35 -0.04
C ILE A 240 -15.44 6.93 -0.21
N TYR A 241 -16.30 6.16 -0.87
CA TYR A 241 -17.71 6.46 -1.04
C TYR A 241 -18.56 5.39 -0.37
N LEU A 242 -19.69 5.77 0.22
CA LEU A 242 -20.69 4.84 0.75
C LEU A 242 -22.08 5.38 0.42
N GLY A 243 -22.92 4.55 -0.19
CA GLY A 243 -24.25 4.99 -0.65
C GLY A 243 -24.21 6.12 -1.70
N GLY A 244 -23.11 6.27 -2.43
CA GLY A 244 -22.90 7.33 -3.43
C GLY A 244 -22.41 8.66 -2.85
N GLU A 245 -22.23 8.76 -1.53
CA GLU A 245 -21.69 9.95 -0.88
C GLU A 245 -20.20 9.75 -0.55
N ARG A 246 -19.41 10.81 -0.65
CA ARG A 246 -17.97 10.78 -0.33
C ARG A 246 -17.77 10.93 1.19
N TYR A 247 -17.10 9.96 1.81
CA TYR A 247 -16.81 9.95 3.25
C TYR A 247 -15.41 10.43 3.59
N LEU A 248 -14.43 10.15 2.72
CA LEU A 248 -13.03 10.47 2.98
C LEU A 248 -12.27 10.62 1.67
N THR A 249 -11.49 11.69 1.55
CA THR A 249 -10.40 11.79 0.58
C THR A 249 -9.10 11.89 1.36
N SER A 250 -8.15 11.00 1.08
CA SER A 250 -6.82 11.19 1.64
C SER A 250 -5.72 10.48 0.84
N GLN A 251 -4.55 10.31 1.47
CA GLN A 251 -3.34 9.77 0.87
C GLN A 251 -2.64 8.82 1.84
N LEU A 252 -2.04 7.77 1.31
CA LEU A 252 -1.27 6.75 2.01
C LEU A 252 0.18 6.83 1.58
N PHE A 253 1.12 6.74 2.52
CA PHE A 253 2.54 6.95 2.31
C PHE A 253 3.34 5.72 2.71
N PHE A 254 4.60 5.68 2.33
CA PHE A 254 5.51 4.57 2.64
C PHE A 254 6.56 4.98 3.66
N ASP A 255 7.09 4.00 4.38
CA ASP A 255 8.22 4.21 5.27
C ASP A 255 9.44 4.78 4.50
N GLU A 256 10.18 5.68 5.15
CA GLU A 256 11.32 6.38 4.53
C GLU A 256 12.49 5.43 4.25
N ALA A 257 12.75 4.46 5.14
CA ALA A 257 13.83 3.49 4.94
C ALA A 257 13.49 2.51 3.80
N LEU A 258 12.23 2.07 3.72
CA LEU A 258 11.74 1.26 2.59
C LEU A 258 11.89 2.02 1.26
N THR A 259 11.47 3.29 1.24
CA THR A 259 11.58 4.14 0.04
C THR A 259 13.04 4.27 -0.40
N ALA A 260 13.94 4.56 0.55
CA ALA A 260 15.37 4.67 0.27
C ALA A 260 15.97 3.36 -0.26
N GLU A 261 15.58 2.21 0.31
CA GLU A 261 15.99 0.87 -0.16
C GLU A 261 15.60 0.65 -1.62
N ILE A 262 14.34 0.90 -1.97
CA ILE A 262 13.80 0.67 -3.33
C ILE A 262 14.53 1.54 -4.35
N PHE A 263 14.63 2.85 -4.11
CA PHE A 263 15.31 3.76 -5.04
C PHE A 263 16.83 3.62 -5.05
N ASN A 264 17.43 2.89 -4.11
CA ASN A 264 18.86 2.59 -4.12
C ASN A 264 19.18 1.30 -4.88
N ALA A 265 18.34 0.27 -4.77
CA ALA A 265 18.71 -1.09 -5.18
C ALA A 265 17.76 -1.75 -6.19
N HIS A 266 16.50 -1.33 -6.29
CA HIS A 266 15.56 -2.00 -7.18
C HIS A 266 15.89 -1.69 -8.66
N PRO A 267 15.99 -2.70 -9.54
CA PRO A 267 16.47 -2.49 -10.92
C PRO A 267 15.58 -1.54 -11.74
N GLU A 268 14.27 -1.49 -11.45
CA GLU A 268 13.33 -0.58 -12.12
C GLU A 268 13.18 0.81 -11.48
N TYR A 269 13.82 1.09 -10.33
CA TYR A 269 13.74 2.40 -9.65
C TYR A 269 15.08 3.10 -9.49
N ALA A 270 16.18 2.35 -9.39
CA ALA A 270 17.51 2.90 -9.14
C ALA A 270 17.95 3.95 -10.17
N GLU A 271 17.48 3.84 -11.41
CA GLU A 271 17.79 4.81 -12.48
C GLU A 271 17.22 6.22 -12.22
N PHE A 272 16.18 6.34 -11.41
CA PHE A 272 15.54 7.63 -11.12
C PHE A 272 16.23 8.40 -9.98
N GLY A 273 17.17 7.76 -9.27
CA GLY A 273 17.79 8.32 -8.07
C GLY A 273 16.81 8.44 -6.90
N GLN A 274 17.32 8.93 -5.78
CA GLN A 274 16.53 9.12 -4.56
C GLN A 274 15.48 10.22 -4.74
N PRO A 275 14.27 10.08 -4.15
CA PRO A 275 13.28 11.15 -4.09
C PRO A 275 13.87 12.42 -3.47
N ASP A 276 13.46 13.57 -3.99
CA ASP A 276 13.92 14.87 -3.46
C ASP A 276 13.19 15.31 -2.18
N THR A 277 12.13 14.58 -1.80
CA THR A 277 11.22 14.90 -0.71
C THR A 277 10.93 13.64 0.09
N ILE A 278 11.05 13.72 1.42
CA ILE A 278 10.70 12.66 2.37
C ILE A 278 9.40 13.01 3.12
N ASN A 279 8.86 12.09 3.93
CA ASN A 279 7.56 12.29 4.59
C ASN A 279 7.56 13.54 5.48
N SER A 280 8.62 13.73 6.27
CA SER A 280 8.74 14.89 7.17
C SER A 280 8.89 16.24 6.45
N SER A 281 9.20 16.25 5.16
CA SER A 281 9.32 17.46 4.33
C SER A 281 8.26 17.55 3.23
N ASP A 282 7.30 16.63 3.18
CA ASP A 282 6.21 16.63 2.20
C ASP A 282 5.26 17.81 2.45
N ASN A 283 4.80 18.46 1.39
CA ASN A 283 3.96 19.64 1.50
C ASN A 283 2.52 19.36 1.99
N ILE A 284 2.09 18.09 2.04
CA ILE A 284 0.78 17.66 2.55
C ILE A 284 0.90 17.14 3.99
N ILE A 285 1.85 16.25 4.26
CA ILE A 285 1.95 15.57 5.57
C ILE A 285 3.14 16.01 6.44
N GLY A 286 4.09 16.80 5.92
CA GLY A 286 5.29 17.20 6.67
C GLY A 286 5.01 18.08 7.88
N GLY A 287 3.82 18.69 7.96
CA GLY A 287 3.34 19.46 9.12
C GLY A 287 2.53 18.65 10.13
N VAL A 288 2.27 17.37 9.88
CA VAL A 288 1.48 16.50 10.76
C VAL A 288 2.37 15.98 11.89
N GLU A 289 1.92 16.13 13.14
CA GLU A 289 2.69 15.71 14.33
C GLU A 289 2.88 14.20 14.40
N ASP A 290 1.83 13.43 14.13
CA ASP A 290 1.87 11.97 14.02
C ASP A 290 1.42 11.51 12.63
N ILE A 291 2.39 11.09 11.82
CA ILE A 291 2.14 10.57 10.47
C ILE A 291 1.78 9.07 10.45
N THR A 292 1.83 8.38 11.59
CA THR A 292 1.58 6.92 11.68
C THR A 292 0.26 6.49 11.03
N PRO A 293 -0.87 7.24 11.17
CA PRO A 293 -2.11 6.88 10.49
C PRO A 293 -1.97 6.81 8.96
N TYR A 294 -1.08 7.60 8.36
CA TYR A 294 -0.89 7.70 6.90
C TYR A 294 0.08 6.66 6.33
N LEU A 295 0.93 6.05 7.15
CA LEU A 295 1.98 5.13 6.68
C LEU A 295 1.44 3.72 6.46
N LEU A 296 1.61 3.16 5.26
CA LEU A 296 1.30 1.76 4.97
C LEU A 296 2.18 0.81 5.80
N GLU A 297 1.56 -0.23 6.34
CA GLU A 297 2.31 -1.39 6.82
C GLU A 297 2.73 -2.22 5.62
N THR A 298 3.98 -2.70 5.60
CA THR A 298 4.51 -3.40 4.42
C THR A 298 5.23 -4.68 4.82
N ALA A 299 5.15 -5.68 3.94
CA ALA A 299 5.89 -6.93 4.05
C ALA A 299 6.31 -7.40 2.65
N ARG A 300 7.44 -8.12 2.57
CA ARG A 300 7.90 -8.77 1.35
C ARG A 300 7.38 -10.20 1.28
N MET A 301 6.74 -10.55 0.17
CA MET A 301 6.17 -11.87 -0.07
C MET A 301 7.20 -12.82 -0.69
N ALA A 302 6.88 -14.12 -0.72
CA ALA A 302 7.72 -15.19 -1.25
C ALA A 302 8.13 -14.95 -2.72
N ASP A 303 7.17 -14.51 -3.53
CA ASP A 303 7.37 -14.17 -4.95
C ASP A 303 8.06 -12.82 -5.17
N GLY A 304 8.46 -12.13 -4.08
CA GLY A 304 9.14 -10.84 -4.12
C GLY A 304 8.21 -9.64 -4.26
N ALA A 305 6.89 -9.82 -4.35
CA ALA A 305 5.95 -8.71 -4.32
C ALA A 305 5.85 -8.09 -2.91
N MET A 306 5.36 -6.86 -2.85
CA MET A 306 5.04 -6.19 -1.59
C MET A 306 3.58 -6.44 -1.22
N LEU A 307 3.33 -6.89 0.01
CA LEU A 307 2.02 -6.73 0.64
C LEU A 307 2.03 -5.39 1.38
N ALA A 308 1.15 -4.48 1.01
CA ALA A 308 0.97 -3.20 1.68
C ALA A 308 -0.45 -3.11 2.26
N SER A 309 -0.59 -2.68 3.51
CA SER A 309 -1.89 -2.71 4.19
C SER A 309 -2.18 -1.50 5.08
N LYS A 310 -3.47 -1.17 5.19
CA LYS A 310 -3.99 -0.16 6.13
C LYS A 310 -5.45 -0.41 6.53
N ILE A 311 -5.73 -0.21 7.81
CA ILE A 311 -7.11 -0.02 8.31
C ILE A 311 -7.44 1.47 8.23
N ILE A 312 -8.55 1.81 7.58
CA ILE A 312 -9.01 3.19 7.38
C ILE A 312 -10.35 3.37 8.07
N ALA A 313 -10.37 4.23 9.09
CA ALA A 313 -11.58 4.66 9.76
C ALA A 313 -12.30 5.72 8.93
N ILE A 314 -13.61 5.57 8.74
CA ILE A 314 -14.47 6.58 8.11
C ILE A 314 -15.43 7.19 9.14
N PRO A 315 -15.88 8.44 8.92
CA PRO A 315 -16.87 9.08 9.79
C PRO A 315 -18.20 8.34 9.81
N ALA A 316 -19.01 8.59 10.85
CA ALA A 316 -20.36 8.03 10.98
C ALA A 316 -21.33 8.47 9.86
N SER A 317 -21.04 9.56 9.16
CA SER A 317 -21.76 10.01 7.97
C SER A 317 -20.88 10.92 7.12
N ALA A 318 -21.21 11.08 5.82
CA ALA A 318 -20.50 11.97 4.91
C ALA A 318 -20.53 13.46 5.31
N ALA A 319 -21.49 13.87 6.16
CA ALA A 319 -21.64 15.24 6.65
C ALA A 319 -21.01 15.48 8.03
N ALA A 320 -20.46 14.44 8.66
CA ALA A 320 -19.84 14.60 9.99
C ALA A 320 -18.55 15.42 9.88
N GLU A 321 -18.28 16.22 10.91
CA GLU A 321 -16.99 16.91 11.02
C GLU A 321 -15.86 15.87 11.09
N TRP A 322 -14.81 16.09 10.29
CA TRP A 322 -13.63 15.25 10.25
C TRP A 322 -12.37 16.11 10.35
N CYS A 323 -11.28 15.54 10.85
CA CYS A 323 -10.02 16.26 10.88
C CYS A 323 -9.44 16.40 9.47
N SER A 324 -8.63 17.43 9.25
CA SER A 324 -7.88 17.64 8.02
C SER A 324 -6.39 17.80 8.33
N ALA A 325 -5.54 17.15 7.55
CA ALA A 325 -4.10 17.36 7.59
C ALA A 325 -3.80 18.78 7.08
N GLY A 326 -3.13 19.59 7.90
CA GLY A 326 -2.76 20.94 7.51
C GLY A 326 -1.71 20.93 6.40
N MET A 327 -1.97 21.64 5.30
CA MET A 327 -0.98 21.93 4.27
C MET A 327 0.26 22.57 4.92
N ALA A 328 1.43 21.99 4.73
CA ALA A 328 2.69 22.60 5.15
C ALA A 328 3.07 23.73 4.18
N GLY A 329 2.44 24.90 4.36
CA GLY A 329 2.73 26.11 3.60
C GLY A 329 2.15 26.16 2.17
N PRO A 330 2.21 27.34 1.52
CA PRO A 330 1.74 27.48 0.14
C PRO A 330 2.65 26.70 -0.83
N PRO A 331 2.13 26.19 -1.95
CA PRO A 331 2.95 25.53 -2.98
C PRO A 331 4.03 26.50 -3.50
N PRO A 332 5.23 26.01 -3.85
CA PRO A 332 6.28 26.83 -4.47
C PRO A 332 5.87 27.39 -5.83
#